data_AF-A0A4Q4BND6-F1
#
_entry.id   AF-A0A4Q4BND6-F1
#
_cell.length_a   1.000
_cell.length_b   1.000
_cell.length_c   1.000
_cell.angle_alpha   90.00
_cell.angle_beta   90.00
_cell.angle_gamma   90.00
#
_symmetry.space_group_name_H-M   'P 1'
#
loop_
_entity.id
_entity.type
_entity.pdbx_description
1 polymer ?
#
loop_
_entity_poly.entity_id
_entity_poly.type
_entity_poly.pdbx_seq_one_letter_code
_entity_poly.pdbx_strand_id
1 'polypeptide(L)'
;MSNPDATPAWLREIDRLSLSRTQIFLHGNVKDSFFYPVGDALEIGPLRDAVFSHFTGKGYAIVASYNLVDGMTFADPSMATLFDQAVGDAEKAQPKVLGKAPGPRRTEEPVVQALQQMRLCLANRKHACMFMVEQAPQLFASAGSLAMEERLAMLRVLRTSVESVRVASRQNTLIMVCDGLTEMPPWLVMNNPFVGSVEIDRPRRLERQRFFRSFFRTANVDPRLDELAELTEGMSTRELIGLRALSGQPDAPKEPKRLVDRFKFGQRESQWDSLKPEDLKDLEGTLSRRVIGQTAAVATVADVLRRARLHLSGAGGSSRNKPRGVLFFAGATGVGKTELAKAIAELVFGDDEMC
;
A
#
# COMPACT_ATOMS: atom_id res chain seq x y z
N MET A 1 2.16 30.05 5.53
CA MET A 1 1.69 29.74 4.16
C MET A 1 1.90 28.26 3.96
N SER A 2 0.83 27.48 3.91
CA SER A 2 0.90 26.02 3.77
C SER A 2 1.63 25.67 2.48
N ASN A 3 2.66 24.83 2.57
CA ASN A 3 3.40 24.35 1.42
C ASN A 3 2.43 23.50 0.55
N PRO A 4 2.01 23.95 -0.65
CA PRO A 4 1.02 23.25 -1.48
C PRO A 4 1.50 21.84 -1.92
N ASP A 5 2.78 21.58 -1.74
CA ASP A 5 3.43 20.30 -1.96
C ASP A 5 3.22 19.29 -0.82
N ALA A 6 2.74 19.71 0.37
CA ALA A 6 2.59 18.84 1.54
C ALA A 6 1.36 17.92 1.46
N THR A 7 0.32 18.32 0.73
CA THR A 7 -0.90 17.52 0.58
C THR A 7 -0.70 16.40 -0.45
N PRO A 8 -0.91 15.13 -0.08
CA PRO A 8 -0.87 13.99 -1.01
C PRO A 8 -1.73 14.19 -2.26
N ALA A 9 -1.29 13.60 -3.37
CA ALA A 9 -2.01 13.68 -4.65
C ALA A 9 -3.44 13.14 -4.53
N TRP A 10 -3.65 12.03 -3.81
CA TRP A 10 -4.98 11.43 -3.63
C TRP A 10 -5.94 12.32 -2.83
N LEU A 11 -5.46 13.09 -1.83
CA LEU A 11 -6.28 14.07 -1.10
C LEU A 11 -6.69 15.24 -1.99
N ARG A 12 -5.78 15.73 -2.86
CA ARG A 12 -6.12 16.75 -3.86
C ARG A 12 -7.13 16.25 -4.89
N GLU A 13 -7.06 14.96 -5.23
CA GLU A 13 -8.03 14.36 -6.14
C GLU A 13 -9.42 14.21 -5.48
N ILE A 14 -9.48 13.85 -4.19
CA ILE A 14 -10.72 13.91 -3.41
C ILE A 14 -11.34 15.32 -3.47
N ASP A 15 -10.52 16.36 -3.35
CA ASP A 15 -10.98 17.74 -3.43
C ASP A 15 -11.60 18.08 -4.76
N ARG A 16 -10.91 17.72 -5.84
CA ARG A 16 -11.41 17.90 -7.20
C ARG A 16 -12.75 17.19 -7.40
N LEU A 17 -12.86 15.94 -6.95
CA LEU A 17 -14.08 15.15 -7.08
C LEU A 17 -15.22 15.67 -6.22
N SER A 18 -14.95 16.15 -5.00
CA SER A 18 -15.96 16.68 -4.07
C SER A 18 -16.72 17.90 -4.62
N LEU A 19 -16.20 18.56 -5.66
CA LEU A 19 -16.88 19.67 -6.35
C LEU A 19 -18.11 19.23 -7.16
N SER A 20 -18.14 17.98 -7.63
CA SER A 20 -19.20 17.48 -8.53
C SER A 20 -19.73 16.10 -8.16
N ARG A 21 -19.02 15.33 -7.34
CA ARG A 21 -19.39 13.98 -6.90
C ARG A 21 -19.89 14.01 -5.47
N THR A 22 -20.92 13.23 -5.18
CA THR A 22 -21.45 13.04 -3.82
C THR A 22 -20.87 11.79 -3.18
N GLN A 23 -20.34 10.87 -4.00
CA GLN A 23 -19.70 9.63 -3.58
C GLN A 23 -18.30 9.50 -4.15
N ILE A 24 -17.37 9.04 -3.33
CA ILE A 24 -15.98 8.82 -3.73
C ILE A 24 -15.53 7.43 -3.26
N PHE A 25 -15.03 6.62 -4.18
CA PHE A 25 -14.40 5.34 -3.85
C PHE A 25 -12.90 5.53 -3.71
N LEU A 26 -12.33 5.17 -2.56
CA LEU A 26 -10.89 5.09 -2.36
C LEU A 26 -10.47 3.63 -2.50
N HIS A 27 -9.52 3.36 -3.40
CA HIS A 27 -9.04 2.00 -3.65
C HIS A 27 -7.53 1.93 -3.90
N GLY A 28 -6.97 0.72 -3.96
CA GLY A 28 -5.53 0.48 -4.11
C GLY A 28 -4.83 0.29 -2.77
N ASN A 29 -3.83 1.11 -2.48
CA ASN A 29 -2.96 0.98 -1.29
C ASN A 29 -3.61 1.49 0.02
N VAL A 30 -4.90 1.26 0.23
CA VAL A 30 -5.71 1.88 1.31
C VAL A 30 -5.35 1.46 2.74
N LYS A 31 -4.60 0.36 2.90
CA LYS A 31 -4.17 -0.19 4.21
C LYS A 31 -2.82 0.36 4.70
N ASP A 32 -2.20 1.25 3.94
CA ASP A 32 -0.90 1.82 4.25
C ASP A 32 -1.00 2.96 5.29
N SER A 33 0.15 3.55 5.61
CA SER A 33 0.25 4.82 6.33
C SER A 33 0.51 5.97 5.37
N PHE A 34 -0.09 7.11 5.65
CA PHE A 34 -0.06 8.28 4.78
C PHE A 34 0.48 9.48 5.52
N PHE A 35 1.28 10.28 4.82
CA PHE A 35 1.60 11.63 5.28
C PHE A 35 0.40 12.54 5.03
N TYR A 36 0.02 13.35 6.01
CA TYR A 36 -1.04 14.33 5.84
C TYR A 36 -0.81 15.57 6.71
N PRO A 37 -1.26 16.75 6.26
CA PRO A 37 -1.08 17.98 7.02
C PRO A 37 -2.02 18.03 8.23
N VAL A 38 -1.49 18.53 9.35
CA VAL A 38 -2.24 18.88 10.57
C VAL A 38 -1.76 20.27 11.01
N GLY A 39 -2.56 21.30 10.68
CA GLY A 39 -2.11 22.69 10.81
C GLY A 39 -0.87 22.95 9.95
N ASP A 40 0.23 23.38 10.58
CA ASP A 40 1.53 23.60 9.93
C ASP A 40 2.46 22.36 10.01
N ALA A 41 2.05 21.31 10.71
CA ALA A 41 2.81 20.07 10.85
C ALA A 41 2.40 19.01 9.81
N LEU A 42 3.29 18.06 9.57
CA LEU A 42 3.02 16.88 8.75
C LEU A 42 3.03 15.65 9.66
N GLU A 43 1.91 14.93 9.72
CA GLU A 43 1.77 13.70 10.49
C GLU A 43 1.78 12.47 9.59
N ILE A 44 1.99 11.30 10.18
CA ILE A 44 1.87 10.00 9.52
C ILE A 44 0.88 9.16 10.29
N GLY A 45 -0.11 8.62 9.59
CA GLY A 45 -1.13 7.79 10.22
C GLY A 45 -1.92 6.96 9.21
N PRO A 46 -2.93 6.20 9.68
CA PRO A 46 -3.81 5.43 8.81
C PRO A 46 -4.67 6.34 7.91
N LEU A 47 -5.27 5.75 6.87
CA LEU A 47 -6.13 6.46 5.91
C LEU A 47 -7.24 7.28 6.60
N ARG A 48 -7.87 6.68 7.63
CA ARG A 48 -8.96 7.32 8.39
C ARG A 48 -8.54 8.67 8.95
N ASP A 49 -7.40 8.72 9.63
CA ASP A 49 -6.98 9.91 10.34
C ASP A 49 -6.59 11.02 9.34
N ALA A 50 -5.99 10.65 8.21
CA ALA A 50 -5.71 11.57 7.10
C ALA A 50 -6.99 12.17 6.52
N VAL A 51 -8.01 11.34 6.26
CA VAL A 51 -9.32 11.77 5.76
C VAL A 51 -10.05 12.62 6.80
N PHE A 52 -10.02 12.24 8.08
CA PHE A 52 -10.65 12.99 9.16
C PHE A 52 -10.03 14.37 9.33
N SER A 53 -8.69 14.45 9.41
CA SER A 53 -7.97 15.71 9.49
C SER A 53 -8.33 16.62 8.31
N HIS A 54 -8.34 16.07 7.09
CA HIS A 54 -8.63 16.83 5.88
C HIS A 54 -10.04 17.43 5.85
N PHE A 55 -11.08 16.63 6.12
CA PHE A 55 -12.46 17.12 6.09
C PHE A 55 -12.78 18.04 7.29
N THR A 56 -12.21 17.76 8.47
CA THR A 56 -12.33 18.64 9.64
C THR A 56 -11.68 20.00 9.37
N GLY A 57 -10.46 20.00 8.82
CA GLY A 57 -9.74 21.22 8.42
C GLY A 57 -10.47 22.04 7.36
N LYS A 58 -11.32 21.40 6.55
CA LYS A 58 -12.21 22.08 5.60
C LYS A 58 -13.48 22.65 6.21
N GLY A 59 -13.74 22.42 7.50
CA GLY A 59 -14.93 22.91 8.20
C GLY A 59 -16.18 22.09 7.93
N TYR A 60 -16.05 20.79 7.71
CA TYR A 60 -17.18 19.87 7.82
C TYR A 60 -17.60 19.78 9.30
N ALA A 61 -18.88 19.95 9.56
CA ALA A 61 -19.43 19.96 10.92
C ALA A 61 -19.59 18.54 11.48
N ILE A 62 -19.74 17.54 10.61
CA ILE A 62 -19.83 16.13 10.97
C ILE A 62 -18.84 15.36 10.10
N VAL A 63 -17.89 14.70 10.73
CA VAL A 63 -16.91 13.82 10.09
C VAL A 63 -16.90 12.51 10.85
N ALA A 64 -17.27 11.43 10.16
CA ALA A 64 -17.40 10.13 10.78
C ALA A 64 -16.98 8.99 9.85
N SER A 65 -16.64 7.85 10.43
CA SER A 65 -16.47 6.60 9.71
C SER A 65 -17.28 5.47 10.32
N TYR A 66 -17.48 4.42 9.54
CA TYR A 66 -18.15 3.22 9.96
C TYR A 66 -17.39 1.99 9.52
N ASN A 67 -17.24 1.03 10.42
CA ASN A 67 -16.78 -0.32 10.12
C ASN A 67 -17.59 -1.34 10.96
N LEU A 68 -17.49 -2.62 10.62
CA LEU A 68 -18.25 -3.68 11.31
C LEU A 68 -17.81 -3.95 12.75
N VAL A 69 -16.59 -3.52 13.12
CA VAL A 69 -15.97 -3.82 14.41
C VAL A 69 -16.29 -2.73 15.43
N ASP A 70 -16.03 -1.48 15.08
CA ASP A 70 -16.15 -0.30 15.94
C ASP A 70 -17.52 0.40 15.79
N GLY A 71 -18.28 0.08 14.75
CA GLY A 71 -19.50 0.81 14.40
C GLY A 71 -19.19 2.23 13.92
N MET A 72 -20.03 3.20 14.30
CA MET A 72 -19.86 4.60 13.92
C MET A 72 -18.83 5.28 14.84
N THR A 73 -17.78 5.86 14.26
CA THR A 73 -16.76 6.64 14.96
C THR A 73 -16.70 8.06 14.40
N PHE A 74 -16.47 9.04 15.26
CA PHE A 74 -16.46 10.46 14.89
C PHE A 74 -15.07 11.07 15.08
N ALA A 75 -14.72 12.06 14.26
CA ALA A 75 -13.45 12.78 14.40
C ALA A 75 -13.34 13.54 15.72
N ASP A 76 -14.46 14.05 16.24
CA ASP A 76 -14.58 14.63 17.58
C ASP A 76 -15.88 14.13 18.25
N PRO A 77 -15.86 13.78 19.55
CA PRO A 77 -17.05 13.29 20.26
C PRO A 77 -18.27 14.22 20.18
N SER A 78 -18.08 15.54 20.10
CA SER A 78 -19.18 16.50 19.99
C SER A 78 -19.96 16.38 18.66
N MET A 79 -19.34 15.83 17.61
CA MET A 79 -19.99 15.61 16.32
C MET A 79 -21.08 14.55 16.38
N ALA A 80 -21.01 13.60 17.32
CA ALA A 80 -22.03 12.57 17.51
C ALA A 80 -23.38 13.19 17.89
N THR A 81 -23.38 14.19 18.77
CA THR A 81 -24.60 14.91 19.17
C THR A 81 -25.22 15.66 17.99
N LEU A 82 -24.41 16.30 17.15
CA LEU A 82 -24.90 16.97 15.94
C LEU A 82 -25.45 15.97 14.91
N PHE A 83 -24.82 14.80 14.79
CA PHE A 83 -25.31 13.73 13.94
C PHE A 83 -26.70 13.24 14.37
N ASP A 84 -26.90 12.94 15.65
CA ASP A 84 -28.19 12.47 16.17
C ASP A 84 -29.30 13.51 15.95
N GLN A 85 -28.99 14.80 16.16
CA GLN A 85 -29.91 15.90 15.88
C GLN A 85 -30.27 15.98 14.40
N ALA A 86 -29.28 15.90 13.50
CA ALA A 86 -29.50 15.97 12.06
C ALA A 86 -30.35 14.78 11.56
N VAL A 87 -30.09 13.57 12.06
CA VAL A 87 -30.88 12.38 11.76
C VAL A 87 -32.30 12.53 12.26
N GLY A 88 -32.50 12.92 13.52
CA GLY A 88 -33.83 13.10 14.11
C GLY A 88 -34.67 14.19 13.42
N ASP A 89 -34.04 15.29 13.01
CA ASP A 89 -34.69 16.34 12.20
C ASP A 89 -35.13 15.80 10.83
N ALA A 90 -34.26 15.03 10.17
CA ALA A 90 -34.56 14.44 8.87
C ALA A 90 -35.71 13.41 8.95
N GLU A 91 -35.77 12.59 10.00
CA GLU A 91 -36.86 11.66 10.23
C GLU A 91 -38.21 12.37 10.43
N LYS A 92 -38.22 13.48 11.18
CA LYS A 92 -39.43 14.31 11.38
C LYS A 92 -39.88 15.02 10.12
N ALA A 93 -38.95 15.42 9.26
CA ALA A 93 -39.23 16.13 8.02
C ALA A 93 -39.73 15.22 6.89
N GLN A 94 -39.59 13.90 6.99
CA GLN A 94 -40.13 13.00 5.99
C GLN A 94 -41.66 13.07 5.95
N PRO A 95 -42.27 13.18 4.76
CA PRO A 95 -43.72 13.24 4.65
C PRO A 95 -44.33 11.97 5.25
N LYS A 96 -45.30 12.15 6.15
CA LYS A 96 -46.17 11.05 6.63
C LYS A 96 -47.01 10.58 5.44
N VAL A 97 -46.49 9.64 4.68
CA VAL A 97 -47.26 9.01 3.59
C VAL A 97 -48.35 8.16 4.22
N LEU A 98 -49.58 8.70 4.29
CA LEU A 98 -50.76 7.90 4.59
C LEU A 98 -50.92 6.83 3.50
N GLY A 99 -51.05 5.56 3.90
CA GLY A 99 -51.46 4.48 3.01
C GLY A 99 -50.38 3.73 2.21
N LYS A 100 -49.06 3.92 2.46
CA LYS A 100 -48.05 2.98 1.94
C LYS A 100 -47.88 1.80 2.90
N ALA A 101 -47.89 0.57 2.36
CA ALA A 101 -47.41 -0.62 3.06
C ALA A 101 -46.05 -0.30 3.71
N PRO A 102 -45.79 -0.78 4.94
CA PRO A 102 -44.53 -0.50 5.61
C PRO A 102 -43.39 -0.99 4.73
N GLY A 103 -42.60 -0.05 4.19
CA GLY A 103 -41.28 -0.41 3.68
C GLY A 103 -40.43 -0.96 4.83
N PRO A 104 -39.28 -1.59 4.56
CA PRO A 104 -38.34 -2.05 5.58
C PRO A 104 -37.68 -0.83 6.26
N ARG A 105 -38.47 -0.10 7.05
CA ARG A 105 -38.13 1.17 7.72
C ARG A 105 -37.44 0.93 9.05
N ARG A 106 -37.63 -0.24 9.64
CA ARG A 106 -37.02 -0.70 10.88
C ARG A 106 -36.48 -2.08 10.64
N THR A 107 -35.18 -2.16 10.53
CA THR A 107 -34.41 -3.39 10.49
C THR A 107 -33.60 -3.41 11.77
N GLU A 108 -33.50 -4.57 12.40
CA GLU A 108 -32.66 -4.75 13.58
C GLU A 108 -31.18 -4.93 13.18
N GLU A 109 -30.89 -5.00 11.87
CA GLU A 109 -29.54 -5.14 11.35
C GLU A 109 -28.73 -3.84 11.52
N PRO A 110 -27.67 -3.86 12.34
CA PRO A 110 -26.91 -2.65 12.69
C PRO A 110 -26.32 -1.93 11.47
N VAL A 111 -25.83 -2.69 10.48
CA VAL A 111 -25.25 -2.16 9.24
C VAL A 111 -26.28 -1.36 8.46
N VAL A 112 -27.46 -1.93 8.29
CA VAL A 112 -28.52 -1.33 7.49
C VAL A 112 -29.07 -0.08 8.18
N GLN A 113 -29.14 -0.10 9.51
CA GLN A 113 -29.47 1.07 10.32
C GLN A 113 -28.43 2.19 10.16
N ALA A 114 -27.14 1.87 10.31
CA ALA A 114 -26.06 2.84 10.17
C ALA A 114 -26.07 3.52 8.79
N LEU A 115 -26.18 2.75 7.70
CA LEU A 115 -26.27 3.29 6.35
C LEU A 115 -27.53 4.12 6.13
N GLN A 116 -28.65 3.76 6.77
CA GLN A 116 -29.87 4.57 6.73
C GLN A 116 -29.69 5.90 7.46
N GLN A 117 -29.04 5.92 8.63
CA GLN A 117 -28.78 7.15 9.38
C GLN A 117 -27.78 8.06 8.63
N MET A 118 -26.72 7.49 8.04
CA MET A 118 -25.81 8.23 7.16
C MET A 118 -26.56 8.87 6.00
N ARG A 119 -27.44 8.12 5.33
CA ARG A 119 -28.27 8.64 4.23
C ARG A 119 -29.12 9.84 4.65
N LEU A 120 -29.77 9.75 5.81
CA LEU A 120 -30.57 10.85 6.36
C LEU A 120 -29.72 12.08 6.66
N CYS A 121 -28.57 11.87 7.28
CA CYS A 121 -27.64 12.95 7.56
C CYS A 121 -27.09 13.55 6.26
N LEU A 122 -26.68 12.76 5.27
CA LEU A 122 -26.18 13.27 3.97
C LEU A 122 -27.21 14.12 3.21
N ALA A 123 -28.51 13.88 3.41
CA ALA A 123 -29.59 14.67 2.82
C ALA A 123 -29.88 15.99 3.57
N ASN A 124 -29.23 16.23 4.71
CA ASN A 124 -29.44 17.43 5.52
C ASN A 124 -28.93 18.70 4.79
N ARG A 125 -29.52 19.86 5.12
CA ARG A 125 -29.18 21.16 4.51
C ARG A 125 -28.54 22.16 5.49
N LYS A 126 -28.25 21.74 6.72
CA LYS A 126 -27.78 22.61 7.82
C LYS A 126 -26.29 22.45 8.10
N HIS A 127 -25.81 21.22 8.10
CA HIS A 127 -24.47 20.84 8.53
C HIS A 127 -23.77 20.09 7.40
N ALA A 128 -22.64 20.62 6.93
CA ALA A 128 -21.80 19.90 5.97
C ALA A 128 -21.26 18.63 6.65
N CYS A 129 -21.47 17.46 6.04
CA CYS A 129 -21.11 16.18 6.63
C CYS A 129 -20.35 15.26 5.65
N MET A 130 -19.42 14.48 6.19
CA MET A 130 -18.71 13.43 5.47
C MET A 130 -18.77 12.13 6.27
N PHE A 131 -19.12 11.04 5.59
CA PHE A 131 -19.07 9.69 6.14
C PHE A 131 -18.10 8.85 5.33
N MET A 132 -17.31 8.02 6.00
CA MET A 132 -16.42 7.05 5.38
C MET A 132 -16.82 5.63 5.80
N VAL A 133 -17.15 4.76 4.84
CA VAL A 133 -17.33 3.33 5.10
C VAL A 133 -16.01 2.63 4.87
N GLU A 134 -15.40 2.16 5.95
CA GLU A 134 -14.15 1.42 5.90
C GLU A 134 -14.41 -0.03 5.53
N GLN A 135 -13.52 -0.63 4.72
CA GLN A 135 -13.62 -2.03 4.30
C GLN A 135 -15.01 -2.37 3.72
N ALA A 136 -15.52 -1.50 2.84
CA ALA A 136 -16.88 -1.60 2.30
C ALA A 136 -17.24 -2.98 1.69
N PRO A 137 -16.33 -3.73 1.05
CA PRO A 137 -16.62 -5.08 0.56
C PRO A 137 -17.01 -6.08 1.66
N GLN A 138 -16.68 -5.81 2.93
CA GLN A 138 -17.05 -6.67 4.04
C GLN A 138 -18.50 -6.50 4.49
N LEU A 139 -19.22 -5.50 3.97
CA LEU A 139 -20.64 -5.31 4.27
C LEU A 139 -21.56 -6.34 3.59
N PHE A 140 -21.02 -7.17 2.70
CA PHE A 140 -21.76 -8.19 1.97
C PHE A 140 -20.85 -9.38 1.62
N ALA A 141 -21.44 -10.56 1.42
CA ALA A 141 -20.68 -11.77 1.12
C ALA A 141 -20.04 -11.77 -0.29
N SER A 142 -20.73 -11.22 -1.30
CA SER A 142 -20.24 -11.17 -2.68
C SER A 142 -20.90 -10.06 -3.51
N ALA A 143 -20.09 -9.30 -4.24
CA ALA A 143 -20.56 -8.23 -5.13
C ALA A 143 -21.50 -8.72 -6.26
N GLY A 144 -21.34 -9.97 -6.69
CA GLY A 144 -22.12 -10.56 -7.79
C GLY A 144 -23.46 -11.16 -7.36
N SER A 145 -23.60 -11.50 -6.07
CA SER A 145 -24.79 -12.20 -5.54
C SER A 145 -25.10 -11.72 -4.13
N LEU A 146 -25.75 -10.56 -4.05
CA LEU A 146 -26.20 -9.98 -2.78
C LEU A 146 -27.50 -10.64 -2.30
N ALA A 147 -27.53 -11.03 -1.03
CA ALA A 147 -28.76 -11.34 -0.31
C ALA A 147 -29.71 -10.13 -0.32
N MET A 148 -30.98 -10.33 0.03
CA MET A 148 -31.96 -9.23 -0.05
C MET A 148 -31.60 -8.08 0.89
N GLU A 149 -31.13 -8.40 2.10
CA GLU A 149 -30.72 -7.46 3.13
C GLU A 149 -29.51 -6.64 2.67
N GLU A 150 -28.48 -7.30 2.15
CA GLU A 150 -27.27 -6.69 1.58
C GLU A 150 -27.61 -5.82 0.36
N ARG A 151 -28.51 -6.29 -0.50
CA ARG A 151 -29.00 -5.53 -1.66
C ARG A 151 -29.72 -4.27 -1.21
N LEU A 152 -30.57 -4.35 -0.19
CA LEU A 152 -31.26 -3.19 0.38
C LEU A 152 -30.27 -2.22 1.04
N ALA A 153 -29.20 -2.71 1.66
CA ALA A 153 -28.11 -1.88 2.18
C ALA A 153 -27.42 -1.11 1.04
N MET A 154 -27.00 -1.80 -0.01
CA MET A 154 -26.32 -1.18 -1.16
C MET A 154 -27.24 -0.25 -1.96
N LEU A 155 -28.54 -0.52 -2.03
CA LEU A 155 -29.52 0.40 -2.62
C LEU A 155 -29.67 1.69 -1.79
N ARG A 156 -29.51 1.64 -0.46
CA ARG A 156 -29.44 2.86 0.37
C ARG A 156 -28.18 3.65 0.08
N VAL A 157 -27.04 2.97 -0.05
CA VAL A 157 -25.78 3.59 -0.50
C VAL A 157 -26.02 4.29 -1.83
N LEU A 158 -26.56 3.60 -2.85
CA LEU A 158 -26.89 4.21 -4.14
C LEU A 158 -27.80 5.43 -4.02
N ARG A 159 -28.84 5.37 -3.17
CA ARG A 159 -29.75 6.51 -2.92
C ARG A 159 -29.03 7.74 -2.37
N THR A 160 -28.01 7.56 -1.52
CA THR A 160 -27.24 8.70 -0.99
C THR A 160 -26.55 9.49 -2.10
N SER A 161 -26.23 8.85 -3.24
CA SER A 161 -25.56 9.53 -4.36
C SER A 161 -26.43 10.65 -4.96
N VAL A 162 -27.75 10.44 -4.98
CA VAL A 162 -28.74 11.38 -5.54
C VAL A 162 -29.28 12.34 -4.49
N GLU A 163 -29.45 11.85 -3.26
CA GLU A 163 -30.12 12.60 -2.18
C GLU A 163 -29.18 13.51 -1.39
N SER A 164 -27.87 13.28 -1.49
CA SER A 164 -26.87 14.11 -0.83
C SER A 164 -26.92 15.57 -1.31
N VAL A 165 -26.90 16.52 -0.37
CA VAL A 165 -27.07 17.95 -0.65
C VAL A 165 -25.79 18.73 -0.36
N ARG A 166 -25.63 19.88 -1.03
CA ARG A 166 -24.58 20.85 -0.74
C ARG A 166 -25.01 21.80 0.37
N VAL A 167 -24.14 22.00 1.35
CA VAL A 167 -24.32 22.98 2.44
C VAL A 167 -23.26 24.07 2.30
N ALA A 168 -23.71 25.30 2.05
CA ALA A 168 -22.86 26.40 1.61
C ALA A 168 -22.02 26.00 0.37
N SER A 169 -20.69 25.96 0.48
CA SER A 169 -19.77 25.53 -0.59
C SER A 169 -19.33 24.07 -0.50
N ARG A 170 -19.84 23.29 0.47
CA ARG A 170 -19.37 21.93 0.78
C ARG A 170 -20.40 20.90 0.37
N GLN A 171 -19.99 19.91 -0.42
CA GLN A 171 -20.83 18.78 -0.76
C GLN A 171 -20.86 17.80 0.42
N ASN A 172 -22.05 17.33 0.83
CA ASN A 172 -22.11 16.20 1.74
C ASN A 172 -21.57 14.96 1.02
N THR A 173 -20.58 14.29 1.59
CA THR A 173 -19.80 13.27 0.86
C THR A 173 -19.84 11.93 1.56
N LEU A 174 -20.11 10.87 0.80
CA LEU A 174 -19.90 9.50 1.26
C LEU A 174 -18.65 8.94 0.60
N ILE A 175 -17.70 8.50 1.41
CA ILE A 175 -16.47 7.85 0.99
C ILE A 175 -16.62 6.34 1.21
N MET A 176 -16.31 5.54 0.21
CA MET A 176 -16.32 4.08 0.28
C MET A 176 -14.89 3.57 0.10
N VAL A 177 -14.35 2.81 1.05
CA VAL A 177 -12.98 2.29 1.00
C VAL A 177 -12.99 0.81 0.65
N CYS A 178 -12.29 0.42 -0.42
CA CYS A 178 -12.11 -0.97 -0.85
C CYS A 178 -10.68 -1.24 -1.33
N ASP A 179 -10.24 -2.50 -1.46
CA ASP A 179 -8.92 -2.79 -2.01
C ASP A 179 -8.93 -2.61 -3.54
N GLY A 180 -9.97 -3.10 -4.21
CA GLY A 180 -10.24 -2.87 -5.63
C GLY A 180 -11.71 -2.51 -5.93
N LEU A 181 -11.95 -1.80 -7.03
CA LEU A 181 -13.31 -1.44 -7.45
C LEU A 181 -14.15 -2.65 -7.90
N THR A 182 -13.50 -3.74 -8.33
CA THR A 182 -14.16 -4.99 -8.75
C THR A 182 -14.82 -5.74 -7.60
N GLU A 183 -14.47 -5.42 -6.36
CA GLU A 183 -15.07 -5.98 -5.14
C GLU A 183 -16.40 -5.30 -4.79
N MET A 184 -16.77 -4.24 -5.49
CA MET A 184 -18.03 -3.53 -5.29
C MET A 184 -19.06 -3.96 -6.34
N PRO A 185 -20.38 -3.89 -6.02
CA PRO A 185 -21.42 -4.15 -7.01
C PRO A 185 -21.27 -3.22 -8.22
N PRO A 186 -21.15 -3.74 -9.47
CA PRO A 186 -20.84 -2.90 -10.63
C PRO A 186 -21.84 -1.77 -10.87
N TRP A 187 -23.12 -2.00 -10.58
CA TRP A 187 -24.18 -1.00 -10.72
C TRP A 187 -24.08 0.16 -9.71
N LEU A 188 -23.27 0.03 -8.67
CA LEU A 188 -23.02 1.10 -7.71
C LEU A 188 -21.95 2.08 -8.25
N VAL A 189 -20.94 1.54 -8.94
CA VAL A 189 -19.75 2.28 -9.38
C VAL A 189 -19.85 2.70 -10.86
N MET A 190 -20.26 1.79 -11.74
CA MET A 190 -20.27 1.99 -13.18
C MET A 190 -21.43 2.85 -13.64
N ASN A 191 -21.17 3.77 -14.57
CA ASN A 191 -22.15 4.68 -15.18
C ASN A 191 -22.96 5.53 -14.18
N ASN A 192 -22.43 5.73 -12.96
CA ASN A 192 -23.06 6.60 -11.97
C ASN A 192 -22.41 8.01 -12.02
N PRO A 193 -23.13 9.05 -12.49
CA PRO A 193 -22.57 10.40 -12.62
C PRO A 193 -22.32 11.08 -11.26
N PHE A 194 -22.77 10.51 -10.15
CA PHE A 194 -22.55 11.06 -8.82
C PHE A 194 -21.31 10.45 -8.12
N VAL A 195 -20.71 9.42 -8.74
CA VAL A 195 -19.60 8.66 -8.20
C VAL A 195 -18.28 9.06 -8.88
N GLY A 196 -17.23 9.21 -8.08
CA GLY A 196 -15.84 9.23 -8.54
C GLY A 196 -15.02 8.16 -7.84
N SER A 197 -13.86 7.84 -8.38
CA SER A 197 -12.89 6.95 -7.74
C SER A 197 -11.52 7.61 -7.68
N VAL A 198 -10.78 7.32 -6.61
CA VAL A 198 -9.40 7.73 -6.41
C VAL A 198 -8.60 6.48 -6.11
N GLU A 199 -7.67 6.17 -7.01
CA GLU A 199 -6.66 5.16 -6.77
C GLU A 199 -5.55 5.74 -5.90
N ILE A 200 -5.29 5.07 -4.79
CA ILE A 200 -4.18 5.41 -3.89
C ILE A 200 -3.00 4.54 -4.28
N ASP A 201 -2.02 5.16 -4.90
CA ASP A 201 -0.76 4.52 -5.27
C ASP A 201 0.11 4.22 -4.04
N ARG A 202 1.09 3.33 -4.22
CA ARG A 202 2.24 3.22 -3.30
C ARG A 202 3.05 4.53 -3.33
N PRO A 203 3.75 4.88 -2.22
CA PRO A 203 4.45 6.16 -2.14
C PRO A 203 5.44 6.32 -3.28
N ARG A 204 5.33 7.41 -4.04
CA ARG A 204 6.17 7.74 -5.19
C ARG A 204 7.59 8.10 -4.73
N ARG A 205 8.56 8.15 -5.65
CA ARG A 205 9.96 8.46 -5.33
C ARG A 205 10.12 9.71 -4.46
N LEU A 206 9.39 10.79 -4.78
CA LEU A 206 9.43 12.03 -4.01
C LEU A 206 8.90 11.87 -2.58
N GLU A 207 7.83 11.09 -2.39
CA GLU A 207 7.25 10.80 -1.06
C GLU A 207 8.21 9.93 -0.23
N ARG A 208 8.88 8.95 -0.85
CA ARG A 208 9.93 8.14 -0.20
C ARG A 208 11.16 8.96 0.18
N GLN A 209 11.60 9.88 -0.68
CA GLN A 209 12.69 10.82 -0.36
C GLN A 209 12.32 11.71 0.83
N ARG A 210 11.10 12.26 0.84
CA ARG A 210 10.59 13.06 1.97
C ARG A 210 10.49 12.25 3.24
N PHE A 211 10.01 11.00 3.15
CA PHE A 211 10.01 10.05 4.26
C PHE A 211 11.42 10.00 4.86
N PHE A 212 12.43 9.57 4.10
CA PHE A 212 13.79 9.45 4.65
C PHE A 212 14.37 10.77 5.18
N ARG A 213 14.18 11.90 4.49
CA ARG A 213 14.64 13.22 4.97
C ARG A 213 14.04 13.59 6.33
N SER A 214 12.74 13.38 6.51
CA SER A 214 12.07 13.72 7.77
C SER A 214 12.60 12.92 8.97
N PHE A 215 13.17 11.73 8.73
CA PHE A 215 13.62 10.83 9.78
C PHE A 215 15.09 10.94 10.15
N PHE A 216 15.99 11.20 9.21
CA PHE A 216 17.41 11.30 9.54
C PHE A 216 17.78 12.63 10.22
N ARG A 217 16.87 13.62 10.25
CA ARG A 217 17.09 14.98 10.82
C ARG A 217 18.45 15.58 10.42
N THR A 218 18.98 15.20 9.26
CA THR A 218 20.26 15.71 8.76
C THR A 218 19.99 17.00 7.99
N ALA A 219 20.71 18.07 8.37
CA ALA A 219 20.64 19.36 7.69
C ALA A 219 21.18 19.30 6.23
N ASN A 220 21.99 18.28 5.91
CA ASN A 220 22.54 18.06 4.59
C ASN A 220 21.80 16.94 3.84
N VAL A 221 21.67 17.13 2.53
CA VAL A 221 21.24 16.09 1.57
C VAL A 221 22.31 15.00 1.57
N ASP A 222 22.12 13.93 2.35
CA ASP A 222 22.96 12.75 2.27
C ASP A 222 22.63 12.00 0.96
N PRO A 223 23.60 11.80 0.04
CA PRO A 223 23.38 11.06 -1.21
C PRO A 223 22.77 9.66 -1.00
N ARG A 224 22.96 9.06 0.18
CA ARG A 224 22.37 7.77 0.56
C ARG A 224 20.85 7.79 0.64
N LEU A 225 20.23 8.97 0.81
CA LEU A 225 18.76 9.11 0.86
C LEU A 225 18.11 8.88 -0.51
N ASP A 226 18.77 9.35 -1.57
CA ASP A 226 18.28 9.15 -2.93
C ASP A 226 18.45 7.68 -3.34
N GLU A 227 19.59 7.08 -2.98
CA GLU A 227 19.82 5.64 -3.14
C GLU A 227 18.76 4.81 -2.40
N LEU A 228 18.45 5.13 -1.14
CA LEU A 228 17.40 4.47 -0.38
C LEU A 228 16.02 4.61 -1.05
N ALA A 229 15.68 5.81 -1.54
CA ALA A 229 14.41 6.03 -2.22
C ALA A 229 14.28 5.23 -3.54
N GLU A 230 15.40 4.96 -4.22
CA GLU A 230 15.47 4.10 -5.40
C GLU A 230 15.40 2.61 -5.06
N LEU A 231 16.16 2.17 -4.06
CA LEU A 231 16.19 0.76 -3.63
C LEU A 231 14.84 0.30 -3.02
N THR A 232 14.09 1.24 -2.47
CA THR A 232 12.76 1.02 -1.87
C THR A 232 11.61 1.29 -2.84
N GLU A 233 11.87 1.31 -4.14
CA GLU A 233 10.81 1.34 -5.15
C GLU A 233 9.80 0.20 -4.93
N GLY A 234 8.52 0.59 -5.00
CA GLY A 234 7.40 -0.32 -4.78
C GLY A 234 7.13 -0.64 -3.32
N MET A 235 7.88 -0.16 -2.33
CA MET A 235 7.54 -0.39 -0.92
C MET A 235 6.42 0.54 -0.44
N SER A 236 5.56 0.02 0.44
CA SER A 236 4.56 0.78 1.22
C SER A 236 5.23 1.64 2.29
N THR A 237 4.58 2.72 2.72
CA THR A 237 5.07 3.56 3.82
C THR A 237 5.27 2.75 5.10
N ARG A 238 4.37 1.79 5.38
CA ARG A 238 4.49 0.87 6.52
C ARG A 238 5.76 0.03 6.46
N GLU A 239 6.15 -0.46 5.28
CA GLU A 239 7.43 -1.14 5.07
C GLU A 239 8.62 -0.19 5.25
N LEU A 240 8.52 1.08 4.82
CA LEU A 240 9.56 2.08 5.07
C LEU A 240 9.74 2.37 6.57
N ILE A 241 8.64 2.40 7.34
CA ILE A 241 8.68 2.49 8.81
C ILE A 241 9.39 1.28 9.40
N GLY A 242 9.10 0.08 8.88
CA GLY A 242 9.79 -1.15 9.27
C GLY A 242 11.30 -1.11 8.96
N LEU A 243 11.67 -0.64 7.76
CA LEU A 243 13.06 -0.47 7.34
C LEU A 243 13.80 0.51 8.25
N ARG A 244 13.14 1.60 8.65
CA ARG A 244 13.67 2.54 9.64
C ARG A 244 13.91 1.86 10.99
N ALA A 245 12.93 1.09 11.49
CA ALA A 245 13.08 0.36 12.74
C ALA A 245 14.26 -0.62 12.69
N LEU A 246 14.42 -1.33 11.56
CA LEU A 246 15.57 -2.20 11.32
C LEU A 246 16.90 -1.42 11.33
N SER A 247 16.95 -0.25 10.69
CA SER A 247 18.17 0.58 10.62
C SER A 247 18.68 1.06 11.99
N GLY A 248 17.79 1.13 12.98
CA GLY A 248 18.12 1.50 14.35
C GLY A 248 18.72 0.36 15.18
N GLN A 249 18.72 -0.88 14.67
CA GLN A 249 19.29 -2.02 15.39
C GLN A 249 20.83 -1.95 15.43
N PRO A 250 21.49 -2.42 16.51
CA PRO A 250 22.94 -2.34 16.64
C PRO A 250 23.72 -3.04 15.52
N ASP A 251 23.20 -4.16 15.04
CA ASP A 251 23.77 -5.02 14.01
C ASP A 251 23.25 -4.69 12.60
N ALA A 252 22.49 -3.60 12.44
CA ALA A 252 21.93 -3.19 11.17
C ALA A 252 23.03 -2.81 10.16
N PRO A 253 22.95 -3.28 8.89
CA PRO A 253 23.88 -2.86 7.86
C PRO A 253 23.86 -1.34 7.67
N LYS A 254 25.05 -0.73 7.58
CA LYS A 254 25.19 0.72 7.29
C LYS A 254 25.05 1.05 5.82
N GLU A 255 25.26 0.06 4.95
CA GLU A 255 25.11 0.19 3.50
C GLU A 255 23.61 0.10 3.12
N PRO A 256 23.05 1.10 2.39
CA PRO A 256 21.64 1.14 2.00
C PRO A 256 21.14 -0.16 1.37
N LYS A 257 21.91 -0.71 0.43
CA LYS A 257 21.56 -1.95 -0.27
C LYS A 257 21.44 -3.14 0.66
N ARG A 258 22.46 -3.39 1.50
CA ARG A 258 22.44 -4.49 2.47
C ARG A 258 21.31 -4.33 3.50
N LEU A 259 20.99 -3.11 3.90
CA LEU A 259 19.88 -2.83 4.80
C LEU A 259 18.54 -3.21 4.15
N VAL A 260 18.30 -2.78 2.91
CA VAL A 260 17.08 -3.12 2.16
C VAL A 260 17.00 -4.61 1.85
N ASP A 261 18.11 -5.25 1.47
CA ASP A 261 18.16 -6.69 1.20
C ASP A 261 17.85 -7.50 2.48
N ARG A 262 18.45 -7.11 3.61
CA ARG A 262 18.15 -7.72 4.91
C ARG A 262 16.68 -7.55 5.31
N PHE A 263 16.08 -6.40 5.02
CA PHE A 263 14.65 -6.18 5.27
C PHE A 263 13.75 -7.08 4.40
N LYS A 264 14.05 -7.17 3.10
CA LYS A 264 13.23 -7.92 2.13
C LYS A 264 13.37 -9.43 2.25
N PHE A 265 14.58 -9.92 2.51
CA PHE A 265 14.91 -11.34 2.42
C PHE A 265 15.35 -11.96 3.74
N GLY A 266 15.43 -11.16 4.81
CA GLY A 266 15.98 -11.58 6.10
C GLY A 266 17.50 -11.72 6.07
N GLN A 267 18.05 -12.36 7.10
CA GLN A 267 19.46 -12.76 7.14
C GLN A 267 19.64 -14.01 6.26
N ARG A 268 19.67 -13.82 4.94
CA ARG A 268 20.26 -14.80 4.04
C ARG A 268 21.70 -14.36 3.81
N GLU A 269 22.63 -15.01 4.48
CA GLU A 269 24.02 -14.94 4.04
C GLU A 269 24.05 -15.44 2.60
N SER A 270 24.45 -14.58 1.66
CA SER A 270 24.76 -15.09 0.34
C SER A 270 25.90 -16.07 0.52
N GLN A 271 25.76 -17.32 0.07
CA GLN A 271 26.87 -18.28 0.11
C GLN A 271 28.06 -17.79 -0.76
N TRP A 272 27.79 -16.86 -1.69
CA TRP A 272 28.83 -16.08 -2.38
C TRP A 272 29.58 -15.12 -1.47
N ASP A 273 28.95 -14.61 -0.41
CA ASP A 273 29.59 -13.71 0.56
C ASP A 273 30.44 -14.45 1.59
N SER A 274 30.19 -15.75 1.82
CA SER A 274 31.04 -16.62 2.63
C SER A 274 32.34 -17.06 1.95
N LEU A 275 32.44 -16.93 0.61
CA LEU A 275 33.68 -17.19 -0.13
C LEU A 275 34.76 -16.20 0.29
N LYS A 276 35.84 -16.71 0.90
CA LYS A 276 36.95 -15.89 1.39
C LYS A 276 37.90 -15.49 0.24
N PRO A 277 38.61 -14.36 0.35
CA PRO A 277 39.60 -13.96 -0.65
C PRO A 277 40.69 -15.01 -0.89
N GLU A 278 41.04 -15.82 0.11
CA GLU A 278 42.00 -16.91 -0.02
C GLU A 278 41.47 -18.03 -0.92
N ASP A 279 40.19 -18.39 -0.78
CA ASP A 279 39.52 -19.42 -1.60
C ASP A 279 39.50 -19.02 -3.09
N LEU A 280 39.47 -17.72 -3.37
CA LEU A 280 39.47 -17.17 -4.73
C LEU A 280 40.86 -17.12 -5.38
N LYS A 281 41.93 -17.12 -4.58
CA LYS A 281 43.32 -17.08 -5.05
C LYS A 281 43.80 -18.45 -5.55
N ASP A 282 43.29 -19.54 -5.00
CA ASP A 282 43.64 -20.92 -5.36
C ASP A 282 42.44 -21.70 -5.96
N LEU A 283 41.59 -21.02 -6.73
CA LEU A 283 40.42 -21.65 -7.38
C LEU A 283 40.82 -22.78 -8.31
N GLU A 284 41.83 -22.55 -9.16
CA GLU A 284 42.31 -23.53 -10.10
C GLU A 284 42.87 -24.75 -9.37
N GLY A 285 43.68 -24.54 -8.33
CA GLY A 285 44.22 -25.63 -7.51
C GLY A 285 43.12 -26.43 -6.81
N THR A 286 42.12 -25.75 -6.26
CA THR A 286 40.98 -26.39 -5.57
C THR A 286 40.15 -27.23 -6.53
N LEU A 287 39.78 -26.69 -7.69
CA LEU A 287 39.01 -27.42 -8.71
C LEU A 287 39.82 -28.57 -9.33
N SER A 288 41.13 -28.38 -9.54
CA SER A 288 42.00 -29.41 -10.11
C SER A 288 42.26 -30.61 -9.18
N ARG A 289 41.98 -30.51 -7.88
CA ARG A 289 42.00 -31.68 -6.97
C ARG A 289 40.89 -32.69 -7.31
N ARG A 290 39.74 -32.20 -7.77
CA ARG A 290 38.57 -33.03 -8.10
C ARG A 290 38.46 -33.31 -9.60
N VAL A 291 38.92 -32.38 -10.45
CA VAL A 291 38.85 -32.50 -11.91
C VAL A 291 40.26 -32.53 -12.51
N ILE A 292 40.70 -33.71 -12.93
CA ILE A 292 42.05 -33.95 -13.46
C ILE A 292 42.09 -33.69 -14.98
N GLY A 293 43.11 -32.96 -15.46
CA GLY A 293 43.44 -32.81 -16.88
C GLY A 293 42.66 -31.75 -17.65
N GLN A 294 41.58 -31.17 -17.09
CA GLN A 294 40.73 -30.16 -17.75
C GLN A 294 41.20 -28.71 -17.50
N THR A 295 42.51 -28.43 -17.61
CA THR A 295 43.13 -27.16 -17.19
C THR A 295 42.47 -25.91 -17.80
N ALA A 296 42.11 -25.95 -19.09
CA ALA A 296 41.47 -24.83 -19.78
C ALA A 296 40.04 -24.55 -19.28
N ALA A 297 39.26 -25.60 -19.01
CA ALA A 297 37.92 -25.48 -18.46
C ALA A 297 37.97 -24.94 -17.02
N VAL A 298 38.89 -25.46 -16.20
CA VAL A 298 39.12 -25.02 -14.82
C VAL A 298 39.51 -23.53 -14.77
N ALA A 299 40.44 -23.07 -15.60
CA ALA A 299 40.83 -21.67 -15.67
C ALA A 299 39.65 -20.74 -16.07
N THR A 300 38.83 -21.17 -17.03
CA THR A 300 37.65 -20.42 -17.48
C THR A 300 36.61 -20.29 -16.36
N VAL A 301 36.36 -21.39 -15.64
CA VAL A 301 35.46 -21.40 -14.48
C VAL A 301 35.98 -20.48 -13.38
N ALA A 302 37.27 -20.56 -13.04
CA ALA A 302 37.88 -19.72 -12.02
C ALA A 302 37.73 -18.23 -12.33
N ASP A 303 37.94 -17.82 -13.59
CA ASP A 303 37.72 -16.44 -14.02
C ASP A 303 36.25 -15.99 -13.88
N VAL A 304 35.30 -16.83 -14.28
CA VAL A 304 33.86 -16.54 -14.13
C VAL A 304 33.47 -16.39 -12.65
N LEU A 305 33.97 -17.25 -11.76
CA LEU A 305 33.71 -17.18 -10.32
C LEU A 305 34.29 -15.91 -9.69
N ARG A 306 35.51 -15.51 -10.07
CA ARG A 306 36.11 -14.23 -9.62
C ARG A 306 35.26 -13.03 -10.05
N ARG A 307 34.84 -12.98 -11.32
CA ARG A 307 33.97 -11.91 -11.85
C ARG A 307 32.61 -11.87 -11.16
N ALA A 308 32.03 -13.04 -10.89
CA ALA A 308 30.77 -13.19 -10.15
C ALA A 308 30.86 -12.67 -8.71
N ARG A 309 31.99 -12.92 -8.02
CA ARG A 309 32.22 -12.44 -6.65
C ARG A 309 32.43 -10.93 -6.57
N LEU A 310 33.20 -10.36 -7.50
CA LEU A 310 33.48 -8.93 -7.55
C LEU A 310 32.27 -8.09 -8.02
N HIS A 311 31.12 -8.71 -8.26
CA HIS A 311 29.92 -8.07 -8.83
C HIS A 311 30.21 -7.39 -10.18
N LEU A 312 31.25 -7.82 -10.89
CA LEU A 312 31.69 -7.27 -12.17
C LEU A 312 30.96 -7.91 -13.37
N SER A 313 30.12 -8.93 -13.14
CA SER A 313 29.28 -9.55 -14.17
C SER A 313 28.10 -8.70 -14.63
N GLY A 314 28.03 -7.42 -14.23
CA GLY A 314 26.99 -6.47 -14.60
C GLY A 314 27.50 -5.05 -14.89
N ALA A 315 28.62 -4.91 -15.60
CA ALA A 315 29.07 -3.61 -16.13
C ALA A 315 28.06 -3.10 -17.18
N GLY A 316 26.98 -2.50 -16.69
CA GLY A 316 25.84 -2.03 -17.46
C GLY A 316 24.63 -1.96 -16.55
N GLY A 317 24.21 -0.74 -16.19
CA GLY A 317 23.04 -0.51 -15.35
C GLY A 317 21.84 -1.33 -15.83
N SER A 318 21.09 -1.88 -14.89
CA SER A 318 19.92 -2.75 -15.08
C SER A 318 20.20 -4.22 -15.46
N SER A 319 20.25 -5.08 -14.43
CA SER A 319 19.47 -6.34 -14.43
C SER A 319 19.68 -7.13 -13.13
N ARG A 320 18.74 -6.97 -12.20
CA ARG A 320 18.63 -7.72 -10.94
C ARG A 320 18.31 -9.22 -11.12
N ASN A 321 17.96 -9.67 -12.33
CA ASN A 321 17.60 -11.06 -12.66
C ASN A 321 18.62 -11.79 -13.54
N LYS A 322 19.81 -11.24 -13.79
CA LYS A 322 20.80 -11.94 -14.62
C LYS A 322 21.63 -12.92 -13.77
N PRO A 323 21.89 -14.14 -14.28
CA PRO A 323 22.79 -15.08 -13.62
C PRO A 323 24.18 -14.46 -13.43
N ARG A 324 24.84 -14.76 -12.31
CA ARG A 324 26.17 -14.20 -11.98
C ARG A 324 27.26 -14.64 -12.95
N GLY A 325 27.01 -15.73 -13.67
CA GLY A 325 27.79 -16.27 -14.79
C GLY A 325 27.01 -17.41 -15.44
N VAL A 326 27.25 -17.66 -16.72
CA VAL A 326 26.68 -18.80 -17.46
C VAL A 326 27.84 -19.59 -18.05
N LEU A 327 27.88 -20.88 -17.72
CA LEU A 327 28.90 -21.82 -18.19
C LEU A 327 28.20 -22.91 -18.99
N PHE A 328 28.75 -23.26 -20.15
CA PHE A 328 28.25 -24.35 -20.99
C PHE A 328 29.38 -25.35 -21.24
N PHE A 329 29.26 -26.55 -20.69
CA PHE A 329 30.26 -27.60 -20.85
C PHE A 329 29.87 -28.55 -21.99
N ALA A 330 30.67 -28.59 -23.05
CA ALA A 330 30.46 -29.46 -24.21
C ALA A 330 31.63 -30.42 -24.42
N GLY A 331 31.36 -31.68 -24.77
CA GLY A 331 32.38 -32.71 -25.04
C GLY A 331 31.87 -34.14 -24.84
N ALA A 332 32.72 -35.14 -25.08
CA ALA A 332 32.39 -36.57 -24.92
C ALA A 332 31.94 -36.91 -23.47
N THR A 333 31.11 -37.94 -23.30
CA THR A 333 30.65 -38.39 -21.97
C THR A 333 31.82 -38.94 -21.14
N GLY A 334 31.76 -38.78 -19.81
CA GLY A 334 32.78 -39.33 -18.89
C GLY A 334 34.06 -38.50 -18.72
N VAL A 335 34.19 -37.34 -19.38
CA VAL A 335 35.41 -36.50 -19.32
C VAL A 335 35.47 -35.52 -18.13
N GLY A 336 34.54 -35.61 -17.17
CA GLY A 336 34.53 -34.78 -15.97
C GLY A 336 33.65 -33.52 -16.00
N LYS A 337 32.77 -33.35 -17.00
CA LYS A 337 31.85 -32.18 -17.07
C LYS A 337 30.94 -32.04 -15.84
N THR A 338 30.32 -33.15 -15.43
CA THR A 338 29.43 -33.20 -14.27
C THR A 338 30.22 -33.04 -12.96
N GLU A 339 31.42 -33.62 -12.88
CA GLU A 339 32.30 -33.42 -11.71
C GLU A 339 32.76 -31.98 -11.56
N LEU A 340 33.02 -31.27 -12.67
CA LEU A 340 33.32 -29.85 -12.63
C LEU A 340 32.13 -29.02 -12.14
N ALA A 341 30.90 -29.37 -12.55
CA ALA A 341 29.70 -28.72 -12.03
C ALA A 341 29.51 -28.95 -10.53
N LYS A 342 29.69 -30.20 -10.06
CA LYS A 342 29.64 -30.55 -8.64
C LYS A 342 30.71 -29.85 -7.80
N ALA A 343 31.94 -29.79 -8.31
CA ALA A 343 33.04 -29.08 -7.64
C ALA A 343 32.75 -27.57 -7.50
N ILE A 344 32.08 -26.97 -8.48
CA ILE A 344 31.61 -25.57 -8.40
C ILE A 344 30.51 -25.43 -7.35
N ALA A 345 29.53 -26.35 -7.33
CA ALA A 345 28.43 -26.32 -6.37
C ALA A 345 28.93 -26.47 -4.92
N GLU A 346 29.83 -27.42 -4.67
CA GLU A 346 30.47 -27.63 -3.37
C GLU A 346 31.25 -26.38 -2.93
N LEU A 347 32.02 -25.78 -3.84
CA LEU A 347 32.81 -24.60 -3.53
C LEU A 347 31.94 -23.38 -3.19
N VAL A 348 30.88 -23.13 -3.97
CA VAL A 348 30.07 -21.91 -3.85
C VAL A 348 28.98 -22.05 -2.80
N PHE A 349 28.40 -23.24 -2.66
CA PHE A 349 27.21 -23.49 -1.85
C PHE A 349 27.46 -24.43 -0.66
N GLY A 350 28.64 -25.04 -0.58
CA GLY A 350 28.99 -26.00 0.47
C GLY A 350 28.38 -27.39 0.29
N ASP A 351 27.70 -27.62 -0.84
CA ASP A 351 26.97 -28.85 -1.15
C ASP A 351 27.07 -29.18 -2.64
N ASP A 352 27.53 -30.38 -2.97
CA ASP A 352 27.74 -30.82 -4.34
C ASP A 352 26.46 -31.34 -5.03
N GLU A 353 25.37 -31.54 -4.28
CA GLU A 353 24.02 -31.85 -4.79
C GLU A 353 23.29 -30.60 -5.32
N MET A 354 23.83 -29.41 -5.07
CA MET A 354 23.28 -28.12 -5.52
C MET A 354 23.72 -27.73 -6.96
N CYS A 355 24.08 -28.72 -7.79
CA CYS A 355 24.67 -28.54 -9.13
C CYS A 355 23.68 -28.38 -10.28
#